data_AF-A0A813PBN4-F1
#
_entry.id   AF-A0A813PBN4-F1
#
_cell.length_a   1.000
_cell.length_b   1.000
_cell.length_c   1.000
_cell.angle_alpha   90.00
_cell.angle_beta   90.00
_cell.angle_gamma   90.00
#
_symmetry.space_group_name_H-M   'P 1'
#
loop_
_entity.id
_entity.type
_entity.pdbx_description
1 polymer ?
#
loop_
_entity_poly.entity_id
_entity_poly.type
_entity_poly.pdbx_seq_one_letter_code
_entity_poly.pdbx_strand_id
1 'polypeptide(L)'
;MNLTEYNSSYTINMYVSKCQYWDEKRFTWSSDGCEVGPLTTLKSTECLCTHLTTFGSDFYVPPNTIDFKTVFKKFKTLHENAAVFCTVIVIFGIYIIAAIWARRKDRRDLIKWTAAPLVDNLPIDHYHYLITVHTGVGAQSGTTSNINLVISGESADSGVRKLTDGKIQEFSAGSVRNFVMSVEVPLGPLLYVRVWHDNSGRKGKAYWFLNMINVMDLQTGERNYFLCDNWLAVEKGDGLVDRVIPLASSKELKSFAHLFTQSVKKKFSDGHLWFSVFSRPVRNTQGQANKAGVLMKIGPIEFTLTQLWISFISTLVVLPVNLLIVTLFRKAKYSQKSLINHQIKERKRRNKLNEKDEQYQKTMNFFCKKKASFKIT
;
A
#
# COMPACT_ATOMS: atom_id res chain seq x y z
N MET A 1 -73.34 2.34 -22.59
CA MET A 1 -72.12 1.64 -23.08
C MET A 1 -71.15 1.57 -21.91
N ASN A 2 -71.01 0.40 -21.30
CA ASN A 2 -70.03 0.18 -20.24
C ASN A 2 -68.64 0.12 -20.87
N LEU A 3 -67.79 1.09 -20.54
CA LEU A 3 -66.36 1.00 -20.81
C LEU A 3 -65.75 0.10 -19.75
N THR A 4 -65.50 -1.16 -20.09
CA THR A 4 -64.71 -2.07 -19.26
C THR A 4 -63.25 -1.61 -19.29
N GLU A 5 -62.77 -1.12 -18.16
CA GLU A 5 -61.36 -0.80 -17.93
C GLU A 5 -60.53 -2.09 -17.97
N TYR A 6 -59.79 -2.30 -19.07
CA TYR A 6 -58.91 -3.45 -19.24
C TYR A 6 -57.57 -3.19 -18.55
N ASN A 7 -57.42 -3.68 -17.33
CA ASN A 7 -56.17 -3.54 -16.56
C ASN A 7 -55.17 -4.61 -17.00
N SER A 8 -54.32 -4.27 -17.96
CA SER A 8 -53.30 -5.19 -18.48
C SER A 8 -51.95 -4.91 -17.79
N SER A 9 -51.38 -5.93 -17.13
CA SER A 9 -50.05 -5.83 -16.53
C SER A 9 -48.97 -6.10 -17.59
N TYR A 10 -48.21 -5.08 -17.96
CA TYR A 10 -47.09 -5.21 -18.88
C TYR A 10 -45.77 -5.24 -18.12
N THR A 11 -44.83 -6.07 -18.54
CA THR A 11 -43.44 -6.07 -18.06
C THR A 11 -42.54 -5.74 -19.25
N ILE A 12 -41.87 -4.59 -19.22
CA ILE A 12 -40.99 -4.14 -20.30
C ILE A 12 -39.55 -4.47 -19.90
N ASN A 13 -38.89 -5.33 -20.66
CA ASN A 13 -37.45 -5.60 -20.53
C ASN A 13 -36.74 -5.02 -21.75
N MET A 14 -35.79 -4.11 -21.51
CA MET A 14 -35.00 -3.47 -22.57
C MET A 14 -33.57 -4.01 -22.54
N TYR A 15 -33.06 -4.44 -23.68
CA TYR A 15 -31.67 -4.86 -23.86
C TYR A 15 -31.14 -4.27 -25.17
N VAL A 16 -29.88 -3.88 -25.16
CA VAL A 16 -29.18 -3.38 -26.35
C VAL A 16 -28.07 -4.36 -26.67
N SER A 17 -28.15 -4.99 -27.83
CA SER A 17 -27.14 -5.90 -28.35
C SER A 17 -26.44 -5.25 -29.54
N LYS A 18 -25.15 -5.55 -29.69
CA LYS A 18 -24.34 -5.05 -30.81
C LYS A 18 -23.45 -6.18 -31.33
N CYS A 19 -23.39 -6.34 -32.64
CA CYS A 19 -22.50 -7.28 -33.32
C CYS A 19 -21.27 -6.54 -33.83
N GLN A 20 -20.08 -7.07 -33.56
CA GLN A 20 -18.81 -6.50 -33.97
C GLN A 20 -17.84 -7.61 -34.37
N TYR A 21 -16.83 -7.24 -35.15
CA TYR A 21 -15.71 -8.09 -35.48
C TYR A 21 -14.39 -7.41 -35.11
N TRP A 22 -13.36 -8.21 -34.87
CA TRP A 22 -12.03 -7.70 -34.59
C TRP A 22 -11.32 -7.33 -35.89
N ASP A 23 -11.08 -6.03 -36.11
CA ASP A 23 -10.27 -5.56 -37.24
C ASP A 23 -8.78 -5.62 -36.87
N GLU A 24 -8.07 -6.61 -37.41
CA GLU A 24 -6.63 -6.82 -37.17
C GLU A 24 -5.76 -5.70 -37.72
N LYS A 25 -6.20 -4.96 -38.75
CA LYS A 25 -5.40 -3.86 -39.32
C LYS A 25 -5.41 -2.62 -38.44
N ARG A 26 -6.54 -2.38 -37.77
CA ARG A 26 -6.74 -1.23 -36.87
C ARG A 26 -6.57 -1.59 -35.40
N PHE A 27 -6.48 -2.88 -35.07
CA PHE A 27 -6.49 -3.39 -33.69
C PHE A 27 -7.69 -2.88 -32.88
N THR A 28 -8.88 -2.85 -33.50
CA THR A 28 -10.12 -2.32 -32.90
C THR A 28 -11.34 -3.16 -33.27
N TRP A 29 -12.35 -3.18 -32.40
CA TRP A 29 -13.66 -3.77 -32.72
C TRP A 29 -14.45 -2.85 -33.67
N SER A 30 -14.75 -3.33 -34.89
CA SER A 30 -15.60 -2.63 -35.86
C SER A 30 -16.95 -3.33 -36.01
N SER A 31 -18.00 -2.58 -36.36
CA SER A 31 -19.32 -3.11 -36.72
C SER A 31 -19.56 -3.19 -38.23
N ASP A 32 -18.55 -2.85 -39.04
CA ASP A 32 -18.71 -2.78 -40.49
C ASP A 32 -19.05 -4.16 -41.08
N GLY A 33 -20.18 -4.24 -41.79
CA GLY A 33 -20.66 -5.48 -42.39
C GLY A 33 -21.22 -6.52 -41.41
N CYS A 34 -21.48 -6.14 -40.15
CA CYS A 34 -22.15 -6.99 -39.16
C CYS A 34 -23.38 -6.28 -38.58
N GLU A 35 -24.52 -6.97 -38.58
CA GLU A 35 -25.79 -6.48 -38.05
C GLU A 35 -26.40 -7.47 -37.05
N VAL A 36 -27.26 -6.98 -36.17
CA VAL A 36 -27.96 -7.81 -35.18
C VAL A 36 -29.17 -8.46 -35.84
N GLY A 37 -29.24 -9.79 -35.77
CA GLY A 37 -30.30 -10.59 -36.36
C GLY A 37 -31.60 -10.61 -35.54
N PRO A 38 -32.74 -10.93 -36.19
CA PRO A 38 -34.06 -10.92 -35.58
C PRO A 38 -34.28 -12.02 -34.54
N LEU A 39 -33.43 -13.06 -34.48
CA LEU A 39 -33.51 -14.12 -33.46
C LEU A 39 -32.75 -13.78 -32.17
N THR A 40 -32.34 -12.51 -32.01
CA THR A 40 -31.62 -12.05 -30.82
C THR A 40 -32.52 -12.01 -29.58
N THR A 41 -32.15 -12.78 -28.56
CA THR A 41 -32.83 -12.88 -27.26
C THR A 41 -31.94 -12.35 -26.13
N LEU A 42 -32.50 -12.19 -24.93
CA LEU A 42 -31.77 -11.83 -23.70
C LEU A 42 -30.60 -12.76 -23.34
N LYS A 43 -30.54 -13.98 -23.90
CA LYS A 43 -29.50 -14.97 -23.63
C LYS A 43 -28.58 -15.24 -24.81
N SER A 44 -28.96 -14.80 -26.01
CA SER A 44 -28.25 -15.11 -27.25
C SER A 44 -28.39 -13.97 -28.24
N THR A 45 -27.27 -13.43 -28.71
CA THR A 45 -27.25 -12.48 -29.83
C THR A 45 -27.02 -13.23 -31.13
N GLU A 46 -27.90 -13.01 -32.11
CA GLU A 46 -27.66 -13.46 -33.49
C GLU A 46 -26.92 -12.35 -34.23
N CYS A 47 -25.78 -12.68 -34.85
CA CYS A 47 -25.00 -11.74 -35.63
C CYS A 47 -24.98 -12.16 -37.10
N LEU A 48 -25.49 -11.29 -37.96
CA LEU A 48 -25.50 -11.46 -39.40
C LEU A 48 -24.32 -10.65 -39.97
N CYS A 49 -23.23 -11.34 -40.33
CA CYS A 49 -22.03 -10.72 -40.88
C CYS A 49 -21.82 -11.13 -42.34
N THR A 50 -21.35 -10.21 -43.18
CA THR A 50 -21.05 -10.44 -44.60
C THR A 50 -19.65 -11.01 -44.84
N HIS A 51 -18.88 -11.26 -43.78
CA HIS A 51 -17.51 -11.75 -43.83
C HIS A 51 -17.27 -12.82 -42.76
N LEU A 52 -16.25 -13.66 -42.98
CA LEU A 52 -15.85 -14.74 -42.08
C LEU A 52 -14.65 -14.31 -41.24
N THR A 53 -14.87 -13.41 -40.29
CA THR A 53 -13.84 -12.92 -39.36
C THR A 53 -14.20 -13.28 -37.91
N THR A 54 -13.26 -13.07 -36.98
CA THR A 54 -13.52 -13.27 -35.56
C THR A 54 -14.56 -12.26 -35.08
N PHE A 55 -15.78 -12.75 -34.83
CA PHE A 55 -16.92 -11.95 -34.39
C PHE A 55 -17.13 -12.05 -32.87
N GLY A 56 -17.72 -11.01 -32.30
CA GLY A 56 -18.11 -10.92 -30.90
C GLY A 56 -19.38 -10.08 -30.75
N SER A 57 -20.19 -10.40 -29.75
CA SER A 57 -21.36 -9.59 -29.39
C SER A 57 -21.10 -8.84 -28.10
N ASP A 58 -21.44 -7.55 -28.07
CA ASP A 58 -21.46 -6.76 -26.84
C ASP A 58 -22.90 -6.70 -26.30
N PHE A 59 -23.05 -6.94 -25.00
CA PHE A 59 -24.33 -6.92 -24.30
C PHE A 59 -24.28 -5.78 -23.28
N TYR A 60 -24.91 -4.65 -23.63
CA TYR A 60 -24.98 -3.51 -22.74
C TYR A 60 -26.21 -3.64 -21.84
N VAL A 61 -25.99 -4.10 -20.60
CA VAL A 61 -27.00 -4.00 -19.54
C VAL A 61 -26.91 -2.60 -18.95
N PRO A 62 -27.94 -1.74 -19.11
CA PRO A 62 -27.89 -0.40 -18.54
C PRO A 62 -27.73 -0.49 -17.02
N PRO A 63 -26.76 0.22 -16.42
CA PRO A 63 -26.58 0.19 -14.97
C PRO A 63 -27.85 0.71 -14.29
N ASN A 64 -28.29 0.04 -13.22
CA ASN A 64 -29.42 0.49 -12.41
C ASN A 64 -29.20 1.97 -12.03
N THR A 65 -30.17 2.83 -12.35
CA THR A 65 -30.10 4.24 -12.00
C THR A 65 -30.15 4.39 -10.49
N ILE A 66 -29.09 4.93 -9.90
CA ILE A 66 -29.05 5.22 -8.47
C ILE A 66 -29.87 6.49 -8.26
N ASP A 67 -31.12 6.34 -7.84
CA ASP A 67 -31.94 7.48 -7.45
C ASP A 67 -31.46 8.01 -6.08
N PHE A 68 -30.71 9.11 -6.13
CA PHE A 68 -30.19 9.76 -4.93
C PHE A 68 -31.30 10.23 -3.97
N LYS A 69 -32.54 10.48 -4.44
CA LYS A 69 -33.65 10.88 -3.55
C LYS A 69 -34.04 9.76 -2.59
N THR A 70 -34.10 8.52 -3.08
CA THR A 70 -34.38 7.35 -2.23
C THR A 70 -33.21 7.02 -1.30
N VAL A 71 -31.96 7.24 -1.73
CA VAL A 71 -30.77 7.13 -0.87
C VAL A 71 -30.85 8.12 0.29
N PHE A 72 -31.07 9.41 0.04
CA PHE A 72 -31.20 10.43 1.09
C PHE A 72 -32.44 10.25 1.97
N LYS A 73 -33.53 9.68 1.45
CA LYS A 73 -34.71 9.33 2.27
C LYS A 73 -34.41 8.20 3.26
N LYS A 74 -33.57 7.22 2.89
CA LYS A 74 -33.08 6.16 3.78
C LYS A 74 -32.06 6.64 4.82
N PHE A 75 -31.40 7.79 4.59
CA PHE A 75 -30.61 8.43 5.65
C PHE A 75 -31.47 8.95 6.82
N LYS A 76 -32.78 9.20 6.64
CA LYS A 76 -33.66 9.59 7.76
C LYS A 76 -33.89 8.44 8.76
N THR A 77 -33.75 7.18 8.35
CA THR A 77 -33.76 5.99 9.22
C THR A 77 -32.36 5.52 9.60
N LEU A 78 -31.43 6.47 9.82
CA LEU A 78 -30.04 6.20 10.24
C LEU A 78 -29.94 5.31 11.49
N HIS A 79 -30.91 5.38 12.42
CA HIS A 79 -30.88 4.56 13.63
C HIS A 79 -31.02 3.06 13.34
N GLU A 80 -31.70 2.68 12.26
CA GLU A 80 -32.00 1.27 11.94
C GLU A 80 -30.74 0.54 11.47
N ASN A 81 -29.78 1.31 10.94
CA ASN A 81 -28.49 0.83 10.45
C ASN A 81 -27.33 1.49 11.19
N ALA A 82 -27.52 1.83 12.47
CA ALA A 82 -26.50 2.47 13.30
C ALA A 82 -25.17 1.70 13.30
N ALA A 83 -25.22 0.37 13.24
CA ALA A 83 -24.02 -0.47 13.17
C ALA A 83 -23.17 -0.17 11.91
N VAL A 84 -23.78 -0.04 10.74
CA VAL A 84 -23.06 0.27 9.48
C VAL A 84 -22.44 1.66 9.56
N PHE A 85 -23.19 2.64 10.02
CA PHE A 85 -22.70 4.01 10.15
C PHE A 85 -21.54 4.13 11.15
N CYS A 86 -21.66 3.45 12.30
CA CYS A 86 -20.58 3.35 13.28
C CYS A 86 -19.33 2.71 12.68
N THR A 87 -19.47 1.62 11.90
CA THR A 87 -18.31 0.98 11.26
C THR A 87 -17.62 1.89 10.25
N VAL A 88 -18.39 2.64 9.44
CA VAL A 88 -17.84 3.59 8.47
C VAL A 88 -17.11 4.72 9.18
N ILE A 89 -17.70 5.31 10.22
CA ILE A 89 -17.05 6.36 11.02
C ILE A 89 -15.75 5.87 11.64
N VAL A 90 -15.74 4.65 12.20
CA VAL A 90 -14.53 4.08 12.81
C VAL A 90 -13.44 3.87 11.76
N ILE A 91 -13.77 3.37 10.57
CA ILE A 91 -12.81 3.20 9.46
C ILE A 91 -12.24 4.56 9.03
N PHE A 92 -13.08 5.58 8.86
CA PHE A 92 -12.62 6.94 8.53
C PHE A 92 -11.74 7.54 9.64
N GLY A 93 -12.08 7.32 10.91
CA GLY A 93 -11.28 7.75 12.06
C GLY A 93 -9.89 7.11 12.07
N ILE A 94 -9.82 5.78 11.87
CA ILE A 94 -8.56 5.05 11.76
C ILE A 94 -7.72 5.58 10.58
N TYR A 95 -8.36 5.84 9.44
CA TYR A 95 -7.68 6.38 8.27
C TYR A 95 -7.08 7.77 8.54
N ILE A 96 -7.82 8.67 9.20
CA ILE A 96 -7.32 10.01 9.56
C ILE A 96 -6.14 9.90 10.52
N ILE A 97 -6.21 9.05 11.54
CA ILE A 97 -5.10 8.82 12.48
C ILE A 97 -3.87 8.29 11.75
N ALA A 98 -4.05 7.30 10.88
CA ALA A 98 -2.98 6.74 10.07
C ALA A 98 -2.36 7.78 9.12
N ALA A 99 -3.19 8.64 8.50
CA ALA A 99 -2.73 9.72 7.63
C ALA A 99 -1.93 10.80 8.40
N ILE A 100 -2.37 11.17 9.60
CA ILE A 100 -1.64 12.10 10.48
C ILE A 100 -0.31 11.48 10.92
N TRP A 101 -0.30 10.20 11.32
CA TRP A 101 0.91 9.48 11.67
C TRP A 101 1.89 9.40 10.49
N ALA A 102 1.40 9.04 9.31
CA ALA A 102 2.19 8.96 8.09
C ALA A 102 2.79 10.32 7.73
N ARG A 103 2.00 11.41 7.78
CA ARG A 103 2.51 12.77 7.56
C ARG A 103 3.57 13.19 8.58
N ARG A 104 3.39 12.84 9.86
CA ARG A 104 4.40 13.10 10.91
C ARG A 104 5.69 12.31 10.67
N LYS A 105 5.59 11.08 10.15
CA LYS A 105 6.74 10.26 9.79
C LYS A 105 7.46 10.84 8.57
N ASP A 106 6.72 11.22 7.54
CA ASP A 106 7.25 11.87 6.33
C ASP A 106 8.02 13.15 6.65
N ARG A 107 7.48 14.01 7.53
CA ARG A 107 8.18 15.24 7.94
C ARG A 107 9.48 14.96 8.69
N ARG A 108 9.51 13.95 9.56
CA ARG A 108 10.73 13.53 10.27
C ARG A 108 11.74 12.91 9.31
N ASP A 109 11.28 12.19 8.31
CA ASP A 109 12.16 11.59 7.30
C ASP A 109 12.76 12.66 6.40
N LEU A 110 12.00 13.68 5.96
CA LEU A 110 12.54 14.85 5.26
C LEU A 110 13.75 15.46 5.97
N ILE A 111 13.68 15.62 7.30
CA ILE A 111 14.80 16.15 8.11
C ILE A 111 16.01 15.21 8.12
N LYS A 112 15.82 13.89 8.04
CA LYS A 112 16.93 12.92 7.94
C LYS A 112 17.62 12.94 6.58
N TRP A 113 16.89 13.32 5.52
CA TRP A 113 17.40 13.37 4.15
C TRP A 113 18.09 14.70 3.82
N THR A 114 17.82 15.76 4.58
CA THR A 114 18.51 17.04 4.44
C THR A 114 20.00 16.83 4.66
N ALA A 115 20.81 17.21 3.66
CA ALA A 115 22.26 17.21 3.80
C ALA A 115 22.65 18.31 4.79
N ALA A 116 23.33 17.94 5.87
CA ALA A 116 23.72 18.88 6.90
C ALA A 116 25.10 19.47 6.57
N PRO A 117 25.33 20.78 6.70
CA PRO A 117 26.66 21.33 6.52
C PRO A 117 27.58 20.80 7.63
N LEU A 118 28.87 20.61 7.32
CA LEU A 118 29.85 20.32 8.35
C LEU A 118 30.12 21.58 9.20
N VAL A 119 30.37 21.38 10.49
CA VAL A 119 30.63 22.46 11.46
C VAL A 119 31.87 23.29 11.12
N ASP A 120 32.81 22.72 10.38
CA ASP A 120 34.09 23.30 9.98
C ASP A 120 34.09 23.84 8.54
N ASN A 121 32.92 23.94 7.90
CA ASN A 121 32.80 24.62 6.61
C ASN A 121 33.03 26.13 6.77
N LEU A 122 33.88 26.71 5.92
CA LEU A 122 34.12 28.14 5.90
C LEU A 122 33.21 28.84 4.88
N PRO A 123 32.66 30.03 5.18
CA PRO A 123 31.82 30.77 4.23
C PRO A 123 32.55 31.21 2.95
N ILE A 124 33.88 31.23 2.97
CA ILE A 124 34.71 31.62 1.83
C ILE A 124 34.94 30.47 0.84
N ASP A 125 34.68 29.22 1.25
CA ASP A 125 34.87 28.05 0.42
C ASP A 125 33.79 28.00 -0.68
N HIS A 126 34.20 27.88 -1.94
CA HIS A 126 33.29 27.88 -3.09
C HIS A 126 33.13 26.51 -3.75
N TYR A 127 33.88 25.50 -3.29
CA TYR A 127 33.80 24.14 -3.80
C TYR A 127 33.15 23.22 -2.78
N HIS A 128 32.30 22.28 -3.23
CA HIS A 128 31.42 21.53 -2.32
C HIS A 128 31.33 20.06 -2.70
N TYR A 129 31.43 19.20 -1.70
CA TYR A 129 31.24 17.76 -1.83
C TYR A 129 30.09 17.30 -0.94
N LEU A 130 29.28 16.38 -1.44
CA LEU A 130 28.26 15.68 -0.67
C LEU A 130 28.80 14.32 -0.22
N ILE A 131 28.98 14.17 1.08
CA ILE A 131 29.42 12.94 1.73
C ILE A 131 28.18 12.20 2.25
N THR A 132 27.96 10.99 1.74
CA THR A 132 26.90 10.08 2.19
C THR A 132 27.50 8.88 2.91
N VAL A 133 27.22 8.77 4.21
CA VAL A 133 27.71 7.70 5.08
C VAL A 133 26.62 6.68 5.31
N HIS A 134 26.92 5.41 5.01
CA HIS A 134 26.01 4.29 5.19
C HIS A 134 26.43 3.43 6.39
N THR A 135 25.57 3.37 7.41
CA THR A 135 25.77 2.49 8.56
C THR A 135 25.10 1.14 8.32
N GLY A 136 25.75 0.04 8.75
CA GLY A 136 25.22 -1.32 8.62
C GLY A 136 23.85 -1.50 9.30
N VAL A 137 23.08 -2.52 8.91
CA VAL A 137 21.69 -2.73 9.41
C VAL A 137 21.63 -3.60 10.68
N GLY A 138 22.71 -4.30 11.02
CA GLY A 138 22.76 -5.25 12.13
C GLY A 138 22.49 -4.63 13.52
N ALA A 139 22.13 -5.45 14.50
CA ALA A 139 21.99 -4.99 15.88
C ALA A 139 23.31 -4.36 16.37
N GLN A 140 23.23 -3.21 17.06
CA GLN A 140 24.39 -2.47 17.58
C GLN A 140 25.43 -2.07 16.51
N SER A 141 25.02 -1.93 15.25
CA SER A 141 25.88 -1.43 14.17
C SER A 141 26.05 0.10 14.18
N GLY A 142 25.21 0.81 14.93
CA GLY A 142 25.26 2.27 15.04
C GLY A 142 26.14 2.76 16.18
N THR A 143 26.63 3.99 16.04
CA THR A 143 27.55 4.62 17.00
C THR A 143 27.07 6.01 17.43
N THR A 144 27.50 6.41 18.63
CA THR A 144 27.39 7.79 19.13
C THR A 144 28.75 8.42 19.37
N SER A 145 29.83 7.76 18.94
CA SER A 145 31.20 8.30 18.99
C SER A 145 31.35 9.46 18.02
N ASN A 146 32.30 10.36 18.26
CA ASN A 146 32.62 11.41 17.31
C ASN A 146 33.41 10.80 16.14
N ILE A 147 32.90 10.99 14.92
CA ILE A 147 33.49 10.46 13.69
C ILE A 147 34.21 11.60 12.97
N ASN A 148 35.45 11.33 12.58
CA ASN A 148 36.25 12.22 11.76
C ASN A 148 36.69 11.48 10.50
N LEU A 149 36.96 12.24 9.45
CA LEU A 149 37.49 11.70 8.21
C LEU A 149 38.42 12.68 7.51
N VAL A 150 39.16 12.14 6.54
CA VAL A 150 40.02 12.86 5.62
C VAL A 150 39.75 12.30 4.23
N ILE A 151 39.45 13.16 3.27
CA ILE A 151 39.26 12.80 1.86
C ILE A 151 40.47 13.29 1.09
N SER A 152 41.23 12.35 0.53
CA SER A 152 42.41 12.66 -0.26
C SER A 152 42.10 12.50 -1.73
N GLY A 153 42.42 13.53 -2.52
CA GLY A 153 42.42 13.49 -3.97
C GLY A 153 43.80 13.78 -4.54
N GLU A 154 43.93 13.65 -5.85
CA GLU A 154 45.20 13.85 -6.57
C GLU A 154 45.71 15.29 -6.49
N SER A 155 44.82 16.27 -6.40
CA SER A 155 45.19 17.69 -6.39
C SER A 155 45.30 18.29 -4.99
N ALA A 156 44.48 17.84 -4.04
CA ALA A 156 44.47 18.33 -2.67
C ALA A 156 43.83 17.33 -1.69
N ASP A 157 43.94 17.63 -0.40
CA ASP A 157 43.29 16.91 0.68
C ASP A 157 42.28 17.82 1.39
N SER A 158 41.15 17.26 1.84
CA SER A 158 40.15 17.98 2.62
C SER A 158 40.66 18.47 3.98
N GLY A 159 41.75 17.89 4.49
CA GLY A 159 42.11 17.98 5.90
C GLY A 159 41.15 17.19 6.80
N VAL A 160 41.31 17.32 8.11
CA VAL A 160 40.46 16.61 9.09
C VAL A 160 39.08 17.24 9.15
N ARG A 161 38.06 16.47 8.79
CA ARG A 161 36.65 16.87 8.78
C ARG A 161 35.87 16.11 9.84
N LYS A 162 35.11 16.83 10.66
CA LYS A 162 34.28 16.23 11.70
C LYS A 162 32.86 16.04 11.18
N LEU A 163 32.36 14.81 11.14
CA LEU A 163 31.03 14.50 10.61
C LEU A 163 29.90 14.91 11.58
N THR A 164 29.68 16.21 11.72
CA THR A 164 28.65 16.80 12.58
C THR A 164 28.22 18.19 12.08
N ASP A 165 26.94 18.50 12.23
CA ASP A 165 26.35 19.84 12.04
C ASP A 165 26.26 20.61 13.38
N GLY A 166 27.16 20.33 14.33
CA GLY A 166 27.14 20.92 15.68
C GLY A 166 25.97 20.48 16.58
N LYS A 167 25.05 19.65 16.07
CA LYS A 167 23.98 18.99 16.84
C LYS A 167 24.38 17.55 17.15
N ILE A 168 23.86 17.00 18.26
CA ILE A 168 24.10 15.59 18.64
C ILE A 168 23.60 14.69 17.51
N GLN A 169 24.53 14.05 16.81
CA GLN A 169 24.24 13.24 15.64
C GLN A 169 24.59 11.78 15.92
N GLU A 170 23.55 10.99 16.22
CA GLU A 170 23.70 9.54 16.29
C GLU A 170 23.68 8.94 14.88
N PHE A 171 24.67 8.10 14.59
CA PHE A 171 24.72 7.23 13.42
C PHE A 171 24.01 5.94 13.77
N SER A 172 22.67 5.93 13.69
CA SER A 172 21.88 4.77 14.09
C SER A 172 22.05 3.60 13.12
N ALA A 173 21.81 2.38 13.60
CA ALA A 173 21.79 1.17 12.78
C ALA A 173 20.90 1.36 11.53
N GLY A 174 21.43 1.01 10.36
CA GLY A 174 20.79 1.08 9.05
C GLY A 174 20.57 2.50 8.53
N SER A 175 21.11 3.53 9.20
CA SER A 175 20.96 4.91 8.78
C SER A 175 21.85 5.28 7.60
N VAL A 176 21.38 6.26 6.85
CA VAL A 176 22.14 6.96 5.81
C VAL A 176 22.18 8.42 6.23
N ARG A 177 23.37 9.01 6.28
CA ARG A 177 23.60 10.41 6.67
C ARG A 177 24.31 11.15 5.55
N ASN A 178 23.79 12.34 5.25
CA ASN A 178 24.31 13.21 4.20
C ASN A 178 24.93 14.45 4.83
N PHE A 179 26.15 14.77 4.42
CA PHE A 179 26.89 15.94 4.86
C PHE A 179 27.40 16.74 3.67
N VAL A 180 27.33 18.06 3.74
CA VAL A 180 27.93 18.94 2.75
C VAL A 180 29.26 19.45 3.32
N MET A 181 30.35 19.12 2.66
CA MET A 181 31.70 19.60 2.96
C MET A 181 32.07 20.70 1.99
N SER A 182 32.57 21.83 2.50
CA SER A 182 33.15 22.90 1.69
C SER A 182 34.67 22.84 1.72
N VAL A 183 35.29 23.14 0.59
CA VAL A 183 36.76 23.26 0.47
C VAL A 183 37.13 24.47 -0.40
N GLU A 184 38.29 25.03 -0.13
CA GLU A 184 38.84 26.18 -0.84
C GLU A 184 39.19 25.84 -2.30
N VAL A 185 39.81 24.68 -2.51
CA VAL A 185 40.29 24.20 -3.83
C VAL A 185 39.73 22.81 -4.10
N PRO A 186 39.33 22.47 -5.34
CA PRO A 186 38.91 21.12 -5.69
C PRO A 186 39.98 20.07 -5.35
N LEU A 187 39.53 18.93 -4.81
CA LEU A 187 40.41 17.82 -4.43
C LEU A 187 40.99 17.08 -5.65
N GLY A 188 40.39 17.28 -6.83
CA GLY A 188 40.68 16.50 -8.03
C GLY A 188 40.10 15.08 -7.95
N PRO A 189 40.57 14.16 -8.81
CA PRO A 189 40.20 12.75 -8.73
C PRO A 189 40.48 12.17 -7.34
N LEU A 190 39.47 11.58 -6.71
CA LEU A 190 39.58 11.07 -5.34
C LEU A 190 40.36 9.75 -5.29
N LEU A 191 41.21 9.60 -4.27
CA LEU A 191 42.10 8.43 -4.13
C LEU A 191 41.63 7.52 -3.00
N TYR A 192 41.44 8.07 -1.80
CA TYR A 192 41.02 7.31 -0.62
C TYR A 192 40.30 8.20 0.40
N VAL A 193 39.57 7.55 1.30
CA VAL A 193 39.01 8.17 2.51
C VAL A 193 39.61 7.50 3.73
N ARG A 194 40.22 8.29 4.62
CA ARG A 194 40.56 7.82 5.97
C ARG A 194 39.44 8.20 6.91
N VAL A 195 38.93 7.25 7.68
CA VAL A 195 37.81 7.47 8.60
C VAL A 195 38.11 6.81 9.95
N TRP A 196 37.85 7.54 11.03
CA TRP A 196 38.05 7.05 12.38
C TRP A 196 37.05 7.64 13.37
N HIS A 197 36.96 7.04 14.55
CA HIS A 197 36.17 7.58 15.65
C HIS A 197 36.94 7.56 16.98
N ASP A 198 36.49 8.37 17.93
CA ASP A 198 37.14 8.57 19.24
C ASP A 198 36.76 7.53 20.31
N ASN A 199 36.00 6.50 19.93
CA ASN A 199 35.47 5.47 20.84
C ASN A 199 34.72 6.02 22.08
N SER A 200 34.20 7.25 22.02
CA SER A 200 33.54 7.90 23.17
C SER A 200 32.10 7.41 23.44
N GLY A 201 31.54 6.60 22.55
CA GLY A 201 30.17 6.09 22.66
C GLY A 201 29.93 5.29 23.94
N ARG A 202 28.96 5.72 24.76
CA ARG A 202 28.63 5.06 26.03
C ARG A 202 27.67 3.88 25.84
N LYS A 203 27.64 2.98 26.84
CA LYS A 203 26.68 1.84 26.92
C LYS A 203 26.68 0.92 25.70
N GLY A 204 27.86 0.55 25.20
CA GLY A 204 27.97 -0.35 24.04
C GLY A 204 27.56 0.27 22.70
N LYS A 205 27.56 1.61 22.60
CA LYS A 205 27.42 2.37 21.36
C LYS A 205 28.75 2.96 20.85
N ALA A 206 29.87 2.43 21.32
CA ALA A 206 31.19 2.82 20.86
C ALA A 206 31.50 2.19 19.49
N TYR A 207 31.04 0.96 19.28
CA TYR A 207 31.18 0.19 18.04
C TYR A 207 30.43 0.84 16.89
N TRP A 208 31.00 0.74 15.71
CA TRP A 208 30.36 1.19 14.49
C TRP A 208 30.58 0.19 13.38
N PHE A 209 29.53 -0.19 12.65
CA PHE A 209 29.69 -0.94 11.41
C PHE A 209 29.52 0.01 10.24
N LEU A 210 30.62 0.34 9.59
CA LEU A 210 30.61 1.18 8.39
C LEU A 210 30.43 0.29 7.17
N ASN A 211 29.33 0.47 6.45
CA ASN A 211 29.08 -0.27 5.22
C ASN A 211 29.86 0.38 4.05
N MET A 212 29.59 1.66 3.80
CA MET A 212 30.25 2.41 2.72
C MET A 212 30.17 3.92 2.95
N ILE A 213 31.07 4.65 2.30
CA ILE A 213 31.02 6.11 2.14
C ILE A 213 30.92 6.41 0.64
N ASN A 214 30.00 7.29 0.26
CA ASN A 214 29.89 7.83 -1.09
C ASN A 214 30.22 9.31 -1.04
N VAL A 215 31.09 9.79 -1.93
CA VAL A 215 31.46 11.19 -2.06
C VAL A 215 31.04 11.64 -3.45
N MET A 216 30.13 12.60 -3.52
CA MET A 216 29.67 13.21 -4.75
C MET A 216 30.22 14.62 -4.86
N ASP A 217 30.90 14.92 -5.95
CA ASP A 217 31.23 16.28 -6.34
C ASP A 217 29.95 17.00 -6.78
N LEU A 218 29.62 18.13 -6.14
CA LEU A 218 28.37 18.84 -6.40
C LEU A 218 28.43 19.71 -7.66
N GLN A 219 29.64 20.02 -8.14
CA GLN A 219 29.89 20.84 -9.32
C GLN A 219 29.86 19.97 -10.58
N THR A 220 30.56 18.83 -10.55
CA THR A 220 30.66 17.91 -11.72
C THR A 220 29.57 16.84 -11.71
N GLY A 221 29.02 16.52 -10.54
CA GLY A 221 28.06 15.42 -10.36
C GLY A 221 28.69 14.03 -10.32
N GLU A 222 30.02 13.93 -10.36
CA GLU A 222 30.75 12.66 -10.26
C GLU A 222 30.55 12.02 -8.89
N ARG A 223 30.37 10.68 -8.85
CA ARG A 223 30.15 9.92 -7.63
C ARG A 223 31.24 8.86 -7.46
N ASN A 224 31.90 8.94 -6.31
CA ASN A 224 32.99 8.08 -5.92
C ASN A 224 32.63 7.28 -4.67
N TYR A 225 32.92 5.99 -4.69
CA TYR A 225 32.45 5.05 -3.69
C TYR A 225 33.63 4.43 -2.93
N PHE A 226 33.52 4.35 -1.62
CA PHE A 226 34.52 3.79 -0.71
C PHE A 226 33.85 2.68 0.10
N LEU A 227 34.14 1.42 -0.25
CA LEU A 227 33.53 0.24 0.35
C LEU A 227 34.34 -0.20 1.57
N CYS A 228 33.70 -0.30 2.74
CA CYS A 228 34.37 -0.72 3.98
C CYS A 228 33.87 -2.10 4.44
N ASP A 229 32.55 -2.23 4.58
CA ASP A 229 31.83 -3.41 5.07
C ASP A 229 32.46 -4.09 6.30
N ASN A 230 32.90 -3.29 7.27
CA ASN A 230 33.61 -3.80 8.43
C ASN A 230 33.32 -3.00 9.71
N TRP A 231 33.62 -3.61 10.86
CA TRP A 231 33.53 -2.98 12.17
C TRP A 231 34.70 -2.00 12.36
N LEU A 232 34.38 -0.80 12.82
CA LEU A 232 35.29 0.13 13.46
C LEU A 232 34.98 0.09 14.96
N ALA A 233 35.76 -0.70 15.69
CA ALA A 233 35.51 -1.02 17.09
C ALA A 233 36.74 -1.68 17.71
N VAL A 234 37.06 -1.32 18.95
CA VAL A 234 38.12 -2.00 19.72
C VAL A 234 37.75 -3.44 20.07
N GLU A 235 36.46 -3.71 20.32
CA GLU A 235 35.98 -5.02 20.83
C GLU A 235 35.36 -5.91 19.74
N LYS A 236 35.26 -5.45 18.49
CA LYS A 236 34.63 -6.21 17.38
C LYS A 236 35.49 -6.15 16.13
N GLY A 237 35.31 -7.12 15.24
CA GLY A 237 36.06 -7.18 13.97
C GLY A 237 37.54 -7.40 14.22
N ASP A 238 38.37 -6.55 13.63
CA ASP A 238 39.84 -6.57 13.76
C ASP A 238 40.37 -5.65 14.88
N GLY A 239 39.50 -5.06 15.70
CA GLY A 239 39.91 -4.22 16.83
C GLY A 239 40.34 -2.80 16.43
N LEU A 240 40.20 -2.42 15.15
CA LEU A 240 40.63 -1.12 14.66
C LEU A 240 39.49 -0.11 14.65
N VAL A 241 39.78 1.13 15.02
CA VAL A 241 38.83 2.27 14.99
C VAL A 241 39.16 3.31 13.93
N ASP A 242 40.23 3.09 13.17
CA ASP A 242 40.77 3.95 12.11
C ASP A 242 41.03 3.09 10.87
N ARG A 243 40.54 3.53 9.71
CA ARG A 243 40.71 2.84 8.44
C ARG A 243 40.95 3.81 7.30
N VAL A 244 41.86 3.42 6.41
CA VAL A 244 42.02 4.02 5.08
C VAL A 244 41.29 3.13 4.07
N ILE A 245 40.32 3.69 3.37
CA ILE A 245 39.47 3.00 2.41
C ILE A 245 39.79 3.55 1.02
N PRO A 246 40.32 2.75 0.09
CA PRO A 246 40.63 3.20 -1.26
C PRO A 246 39.36 3.39 -2.09
N LEU A 247 39.47 4.17 -3.17
CA LEU A 247 38.40 4.31 -4.16
C LEU A 247 38.03 2.93 -4.73
N ALA A 248 36.74 2.60 -4.69
CA ALA A 248 36.23 1.33 -5.18
C ALA A 248 36.33 1.24 -6.70
N SER A 249 36.84 0.12 -7.18
CA SER A 249 36.92 -0.15 -8.61
C SER A 249 35.52 -0.44 -9.19
N SER A 250 35.36 -0.21 -10.49
CA SER A 250 34.12 -0.54 -11.20
C SER A 250 33.74 -2.04 -11.12
N LYS A 251 34.72 -2.94 -10.89
CA LYS A 251 34.51 -4.37 -10.69
C LYS A 251 33.94 -4.69 -9.30
N GLU A 252 34.42 -4.02 -8.26
CA GLU A 252 33.93 -4.20 -6.87
C GLU A 252 32.53 -3.62 -6.70
N LEU A 253 32.22 -2.49 -7.34
CA LEU A 253 30.87 -1.94 -7.40
C LEU A 253 29.87 -2.86 -8.10
N LYS A 254 30.36 -3.66 -9.05
CA LYS A 254 29.58 -4.68 -9.75
C LYS A 254 29.58 -6.05 -9.06
N SER A 255 30.22 -6.18 -7.89
CA SER A 255 30.23 -7.45 -7.17
C SER A 255 28.80 -7.86 -6.82
N PHE A 256 28.49 -9.13 -7.11
CA PHE A 256 27.14 -9.67 -7.01
C PHE A 256 26.57 -9.54 -5.60
N ALA A 257 27.38 -9.69 -4.54
CA ALA A 257 26.92 -9.56 -3.16
C ALA A 257 26.40 -8.15 -2.81
N HIS A 258 27.12 -7.11 -3.27
CA HIS A 258 26.73 -5.72 -3.07
C HIS A 258 25.51 -5.36 -3.92
N LEU A 259 25.54 -5.71 -5.21
CA LEU A 259 24.39 -5.49 -6.11
C LEU A 259 23.14 -6.26 -5.67
N PHE A 260 23.29 -7.49 -5.16
CA PHE A 260 22.19 -8.32 -4.68
C PHE A 260 21.58 -7.75 -3.40
N THR A 261 22.39 -7.42 -2.39
CA THR A 261 21.91 -6.86 -1.12
C THR A 261 21.23 -5.51 -1.35
N GLN A 262 21.80 -4.66 -2.20
CA GLN A 262 21.22 -3.37 -2.57
C GLN A 262 19.93 -3.54 -3.38
N SER A 263 19.92 -4.46 -4.35
CA SER A 263 18.73 -4.73 -5.20
C SER A 263 17.60 -5.37 -4.41
N VAL A 264 17.88 -6.28 -3.48
CA VAL A 264 16.89 -6.91 -2.61
C VAL A 264 16.32 -5.89 -1.62
N LYS A 265 17.17 -5.10 -0.94
CA LYS A 265 16.72 -4.04 -0.03
C LYS A 265 15.87 -3.00 -0.76
N LYS A 266 16.30 -2.58 -1.95
CA LYS A 266 15.55 -1.64 -2.80
C LYS A 266 14.24 -2.26 -3.30
N LYS A 267 14.23 -3.47 -3.85
CA LYS A 267 13.00 -4.14 -4.34
C LYS A 267 12.02 -4.48 -3.21
N PHE A 268 12.50 -4.79 -2.02
CA PHE A 268 11.63 -5.05 -0.86
C PHE A 268 10.99 -3.76 -0.34
N SER A 269 11.76 -2.66 -0.31
CA SER A 269 11.30 -1.32 0.07
C SER A 269 10.38 -0.66 -0.97
N ASP A 270 10.70 -0.78 -2.27
CA ASP A 270 9.97 -0.16 -3.38
C ASP A 270 8.77 -0.99 -3.85
N GLY A 271 8.87 -2.32 -3.74
CA GLY A 271 7.97 -3.26 -4.43
C GLY A 271 6.67 -3.56 -3.71
N HIS A 272 6.54 -3.20 -2.43
CA HIS A 272 5.32 -3.45 -1.66
C HIS A 272 4.74 -2.15 -1.10
N LEU A 273 3.57 -1.75 -1.61
CA LEU A 273 2.83 -0.52 -1.25
C LEU A 273 2.69 -0.30 0.26
N TRP A 274 2.58 -1.38 1.04
CA TRP A 274 2.47 -1.32 2.49
C TRP A 274 3.82 -1.29 3.20
N PHE A 275 4.83 -1.97 2.64
CA PHE A 275 6.16 -2.00 3.25
C PHE A 275 6.89 -0.69 3.03
N SER A 276 6.67 0.00 1.91
CA SER A 276 7.19 1.34 1.65
C SER A 276 6.69 2.38 2.68
N VAL A 277 5.51 2.19 3.28
CA VAL A 277 5.01 3.04 4.38
C VAL A 277 5.81 2.82 5.68
N PHE A 278 6.26 1.59 5.93
CA PHE A 278 7.05 1.25 7.12
C PHE A 278 8.57 1.43 6.91
N SER A 279 9.05 1.24 5.69
CA SER A 279 10.45 1.22 5.27
C SER A 279 10.60 1.86 3.89
N ARG A 280 10.66 3.21 3.89
CA ARG A 280 10.88 3.98 2.65
C ARG A 280 12.28 3.78 2.10
N PRO A 281 12.42 3.70 0.76
CA PRO A 281 13.72 3.56 0.12
C PRO A 281 14.52 4.85 0.26
N VAL A 282 15.85 4.71 0.17
CA VAL A 282 16.75 5.85 -0.04
C VAL A 282 16.37 6.49 -1.39
N ARG A 283 15.99 7.76 -1.38
CA ARG A 283 15.72 8.54 -2.61
C ARG A 283 17.03 8.73 -3.36
N ASN A 284 17.31 7.86 -4.33
CA ASN A 284 18.33 8.11 -5.34
C ASN A 284 17.70 8.97 -6.44
N THR A 285 18.01 10.26 -6.47
CA THR A 285 17.91 11.06 -7.70
C THR A 285 19.00 10.55 -8.66
N GLN A 286 18.58 10.21 -9.87
CA GLN A 286 19.33 9.57 -10.97
C GLN A 286 19.67 8.07 -10.79
N GLY A 287 19.14 7.28 -11.73
CA GLY A 287 19.43 5.85 -11.85
C GLY A 287 18.23 4.97 -12.22
N GLN A 288 17.38 5.41 -13.16
CA GLN A 288 16.67 4.47 -14.03
C GLN A 288 17.73 3.79 -14.92
N ALA A 289 18.35 2.73 -14.41
CA ALA A 289 19.22 1.86 -15.19
C ALA A 289 18.66 0.43 -15.09
N ASN A 290 18.07 0.00 -16.20
CA ASN A 290 17.82 -1.37 -16.63
C ASN A 290 17.01 -2.26 -15.65
N LYS A 291 15.67 -2.17 -15.76
CA LYS A 291 14.76 -3.25 -15.36
C LYS A 291 14.88 -4.43 -16.35
N ALA A 292 16.01 -5.12 -16.38
CA ALA A 292 16.07 -6.45 -16.96
C ALA A 292 15.75 -7.46 -15.86
N GLY A 293 14.48 -7.80 -15.70
CA GLY A 293 14.09 -8.96 -14.89
C GLY A 293 14.62 -10.22 -15.58
N VAL A 294 15.28 -11.10 -14.83
CA VAL A 294 15.69 -12.42 -15.34
C VAL A 294 14.42 -13.17 -15.79
N LEU A 295 14.34 -13.45 -17.09
CA LEU A 295 13.24 -14.14 -17.75
C LEU A 295 13.48 -15.65 -17.65
N MET A 296 12.60 -16.36 -16.94
CA MET A 296 12.65 -17.82 -16.84
C MET A 296 11.59 -18.41 -17.76
N LYS A 297 12.02 -19.27 -18.70
CA LYS A 297 11.16 -20.03 -19.60
C LYS A 297 10.94 -21.43 -19.05
N ILE A 298 9.68 -21.81 -18.84
CA ILE A 298 9.29 -23.19 -18.54
C ILE A 298 8.18 -23.54 -19.55
N GLY A 299 8.56 -24.26 -20.62
CA GLY A 299 7.63 -24.60 -21.70
C GLY A 299 7.13 -23.36 -22.48
N PRO A 300 5.84 -23.32 -22.90
CA PRO A 300 5.29 -22.22 -23.70
C PRO A 300 5.02 -20.94 -22.91
N ILE A 301 5.30 -20.92 -21.61
CA ILE A 301 4.97 -19.79 -20.73
C ILE A 301 6.25 -19.14 -20.23
N GLU A 302 6.31 -17.81 -20.36
CA GLU A 302 7.44 -16.99 -19.95
C GLU A 302 7.07 -16.23 -18.68
N PHE A 303 7.86 -16.41 -17.62
CA PHE A 303 7.65 -15.70 -16.36
C PHE A 303 8.91 -14.94 -15.95
N THR A 304 8.73 -13.72 -15.46
CA THR A 304 9.80 -12.99 -14.79
C THR A 304 9.82 -13.35 -13.29
N LEU A 305 11.00 -13.43 -12.68
CA LEU A 305 11.12 -13.60 -11.22
C LEU A 305 10.34 -12.53 -10.44
N THR A 306 10.17 -11.35 -11.03
CA THR A 306 9.33 -10.27 -10.48
C THR A 306 7.85 -10.62 -10.47
N GLN A 307 7.32 -11.28 -11.49
CA GLN A 307 5.90 -11.68 -11.54
C GLN A 307 5.58 -12.79 -10.52
N LEU A 308 6.49 -13.76 -10.36
CA LEU A 308 6.32 -14.84 -9.37
C LEU A 308 6.32 -14.29 -7.93
N TRP A 309 7.20 -13.33 -7.63
CA TRP A 309 7.26 -12.68 -6.33
C TRP A 309 6.01 -11.84 -6.03
N ILE A 310 5.50 -11.09 -7.02
CA ILE A 310 4.26 -10.31 -6.88
C ILE A 310 3.06 -11.24 -6.63
N SER A 311 2.98 -12.37 -7.35
CA SER A 311 1.93 -13.38 -7.17
C SER A 311 1.97 -14.00 -5.77
N PHE A 312 3.16 -14.34 -5.27
CA PHE A 312 3.34 -14.90 -3.93
C PHE A 312 2.89 -13.92 -2.84
N ILE A 313 3.33 -12.66 -2.91
CA ILE A 313 2.99 -11.64 -1.90
C ILE A 313 1.52 -11.21 -1.99
N SER A 314 0.97 -11.11 -3.19
CA SER A 314 -0.48 -10.84 -3.37
C SER A 314 -1.31 -11.93 -2.68
N THR A 315 -0.92 -13.19 -2.85
CA THR A 315 -1.59 -14.32 -2.19
C THR A 315 -1.42 -14.25 -0.67
N LEU A 316 -0.22 -13.96 -0.17
CA LEU A 316 0.08 -13.85 1.25
C LEU A 316 -0.69 -12.72 1.96
N VAL A 317 -1.03 -11.63 1.26
CA VAL A 317 -1.77 -10.48 1.83
C VAL A 317 -3.27 -10.62 1.66
N VAL A 318 -3.73 -11.09 0.49
CA VAL A 318 -5.17 -11.23 0.19
C VAL A 318 -5.78 -12.40 0.96
N LEU A 319 -5.04 -13.48 1.16
CA LEU A 319 -5.56 -14.70 1.78
C LEU A 319 -5.91 -14.52 3.28
N PRO A 320 -5.07 -13.90 4.13
CA PRO A 320 -5.44 -13.62 5.52
C PRO A 320 -6.60 -12.64 5.64
N VAL A 321 -6.65 -11.61 4.78
CA VAL A 321 -7.74 -10.62 4.78
C VAL A 321 -9.06 -11.29 4.36
N ASN A 322 -9.04 -12.12 3.31
CA ASN A 322 -10.23 -12.86 2.88
C ASN A 322 -10.65 -13.92 3.90
N LEU A 323 -9.71 -14.63 4.54
CA LEU A 323 -10.02 -15.55 5.64
C LEU A 323 -10.59 -14.78 6.85
N LEU A 324 -10.10 -13.58 7.15
CA LEU A 324 -10.59 -12.74 8.23
C LEU A 324 -11.99 -12.19 7.92
N ILE A 325 -12.24 -11.76 6.69
CA ILE A 325 -13.57 -11.35 6.20
C ILE A 325 -14.54 -12.53 6.26
N VAL A 326 -14.16 -13.70 5.76
CA VAL A 326 -15.01 -14.91 5.79
C VAL A 326 -15.26 -15.37 7.23
N THR A 327 -14.26 -15.33 8.12
CA THR A 327 -14.46 -15.68 9.53
C THR A 327 -15.32 -14.66 10.26
N LEU A 328 -15.21 -13.37 9.94
CA LEU A 328 -16.09 -12.30 10.43
C LEU A 328 -17.51 -12.50 9.92
N PHE A 329 -17.74 -12.76 8.62
CA PHE A 329 -19.08 -13.05 8.07
C PHE A 329 -19.66 -14.37 8.61
N ARG A 330 -18.82 -15.38 8.84
CA ARG A 330 -19.23 -16.66 9.43
C ARG A 330 -19.62 -16.50 10.90
N LYS A 331 -18.95 -15.62 11.66
CA LYS A 331 -19.32 -15.24 13.03
C LYS A 331 -20.46 -14.22 13.08
N ALA A 332 -20.60 -13.39 12.04
CA ALA A 332 -21.67 -12.42 11.85
C ALA A 332 -22.95 -13.02 11.23
N LYS A 333 -23.10 -14.35 11.26
CA LYS A 333 -24.44 -14.96 11.28
C LYS A 333 -25.15 -14.53 12.57
N TYR A 334 -25.61 -13.29 12.58
CA TYR A 334 -26.69 -12.85 13.42
C TYR A 334 -27.86 -13.80 13.17
N SER A 335 -28.32 -14.35 14.27
CA SER A 335 -29.11 -15.57 14.34
C SER A 335 -30.44 -15.41 13.58
N GLN A 336 -30.52 -15.93 12.35
CA GLN A 336 -31.82 -16.16 11.71
C GLN A 336 -32.72 -17.03 12.61
N LYS A 337 -32.10 -17.87 13.47
CA LYS A 337 -32.73 -18.62 14.54
C LYS A 337 -33.34 -17.72 15.63
N SER A 338 -32.74 -16.57 15.98
CA SER A 338 -33.29 -15.63 16.97
C SER A 338 -34.46 -14.84 16.41
N LEU A 339 -34.38 -14.41 15.14
CA LEU A 339 -35.48 -13.71 14.47
C LEU A 339 -36.69 -14.65 14.26
N ILE A 340 -36.44 -15.89 13.82
CA ILE A 340 -37.49 -16.93 13.70
C ILE A 340 -38.07 -17.28 15.08
N ASN A 341 -37.24 -17.47 16.12
CA ASN A 341 -37.74 -17.76 17.47
C ASN A 341 -38.54 -16.59 18.06
N HIS A 342 -38.14 -15.34 17.77
CA HIS A 342 -38.89 -14.15 18.18
C HIS A 342 -40.24 -14.08 17.47
N GLN A 343 -40.28 -14.32 16.15
CA GLN A 343 -41.52 -14.37 15.39
C GLN A 343 -42.47 -15.49 15.86
N ILE A 344 -41.95 -16.67 16.19
CA ILE A 344 -42.72 -17.78 16.76
C ILE A 344 -43.29 -17.41 18.13
N LYS A 345 -42.51 -16.76 19.00
CA LYS A 345 -42.94 -16.31 20.33
C LYS A 345 -44.05 -15.26 20.25
N GLU A 346 -43.94 -14.31 19.34
CA GLU A 346 -44.94 -13.27 19.08
C GLU A 346 -46.23 -13.86 18.45
N ARG A 347 -46.11 -14.88 17.59
CA ARG A 347 -47.28 -15.61 17.06
C ARG A 347 -48.02 -16.37 18.17
N LYS A 348 -47.30 -17.04 19.09
CA LYS A 348 -47.91 -17.71 20.25
C LYS A 348 -48.59 -16.73 21.21
N ARG A 349 -48.03 -15.53 21.42
CA ARG A 349 -48.65 -14.47 22.24
C ARG A 349 -49.96 -13.96 21.63
N ARG A 350 -49.98 -13.68 20.32
CA ARG A 350 -51.19 -13.26 19.61
C ARG A 350 -52.28 -14.32 19.65
N ASN A 351 -51.95 -15.59 19.43
CA ASN A 351 -52.93 -16.67 19.51
C ASN A 351 -53.54 -16.79 20.91
N LYS A 352 -52.73 -16.69 21.98
CA LYS A 352 -53.24 -16.68 23.37
C LYS A 352 -54.15 -15.49 23.68
N LEU A 353 -53.90 -14.33 23.07
CA LEU A 353 -54.73 -13.14 23.26
C LEU A 353 -56.08 -13.35 22.56
N ASN A 354 -56.07 -13.81 21.32
CA ASN A 354 -57.28 -14.13 20.56
C ASN A 354 -58.14 -15.21 21.26
N GLU A 355 -57.51 -16.23 21.85
CA GLU A 355 -58.20 -17.31 22.57
C GLU A 355 -58.88 -16.79 23.85
N LYS A 356 -58.24 -15.85 24.56
CA LYS A 356 -58.84 -15.14 25.70
C LYS A 356 -60.00 -14.23 25.27
N ASP A 357 -59.85 -13.52 24.15
CA ASP A 357 -60.90 -12.65 23.62
C ASP A 357 -62.12 -13.46 23.18
N GLU A 358 -61.91 -14.63 22.56
CA GLU A 358 -62.99 -15.55 22.18
C GLU A 358 -63.70 -16.13 23.41
N GLN A 359 -62.95 -16.48 24.47
CA GLN A 359 -63.53 -16.93 25.73
C GLN A 359 -64.32 -15.82 26.45
N TYR A 360 -63.82 -14.58 26.41
CA TYR A 360 -64.53 -13.43 26.95
C TYR A 360 -65.82 -13.14 26.18
N GLN A 361 -65.78 -13.21 24.84
CA GLN A 361 -66.97 -13.08 24.00
C GLN A 361 -68.00 -14.20 24.25
N LYS A 362 -67.57 -15.46 24.41
CA LYS A 362 -68.48 -16.56 24.79
C LYS A 362 -69.11 -16.34 26.16
N THR A 363 -68.34 -15.86 27.13
CA THR A 363 -68.82 -15.54 28.48
C THR A 363 -69.81 -14.38 28.46
N MET A 364 -69.51 -13.31 27.73
CA MET A 364 -70.43 -12.16 27.56
C MET A 364 -71.71 -12.54 26.80
N ASN A 365 -71.62 -13.37 25.76
CA ASN A 365 -72.79 -13.88 25.05
C ASN A 365 -73.66 -14.78 25.95
N PHE A 366 -73.05 -15.56 26.86
CA PHE A 366 -73.78 -16.34 27.86
C PHE A 366 -74.50 -15.44 28.90
N PHE A 367 -73.83 -14.41 29.40
CA PHE A 367 -74.46 -13.43 30.32
C PHE A 367 -75.56 -12.61 29.63
N CYS A 368 -75.38 -12.24 28.36
CA CYS A 368 -76.39 -11.53 27.58
C CYS A 368 -77.63 -12.41 27.32
N LYS A 369 -77.45 -13.70 27.00
CA LYS A 369 -78.55 -14.67 26.87
C LYS A 369 -79.30 -14.92 28.18
N LYS A 370 -78.61 -14.99 29.32
CA LYS A 370 -79.26 -15.13 30.65
C LYS A 370 -80.09 -13.90 31.03
N LYS A 371 -79.68 -12.69 30.64
CA LYS A 371 -80.41 -11.44 30.92
C LYS A 371 -81.73 -11.32 30.13
N ALA A 372 -81.83 -11.96 28.95
CA ALA A 372 -83.03 -11.95 28.13
C ALA A 372 -84.13 -12.93 28.60
N SER A 373 -83.82 -13.85 29.53
CA SER A 373 -84.76 -14.88 29.99
C SER A 373 -85.42 -14.59 31.35
N PHE A 374 -85.07 -13.49 32.01
CA PHE A 374 -85.76 -13.00 33.20
C PHE A 374 -86.81 -11.96 32.77
N LYS A 375 -87.96 -12.44 32.30
CA LYS A 375 -89.18 -11.65 32.15
C LYS A 375 -90.04 -11.97 33.38
N ILE A 376 -90.13 -10.98 34.26
CA ILE A 376 -90.94 -11.00 35.48
C ILE A 376 -92.41 -11.07 35.03
N THR A 377 -93.10 -12.13 35.46
CA THR A 377 -94.57 -12.22 35.59
C THR A 377 -95.10 -11.22 36.60
#